data_AF-A0A3B9EJK7-F1
#
_entry.id   AF-A0A3B9EJK7-F1
#
_cell.length_a   1.000
_cell.length_b   1.000
_cell.length_c   1.000
_cell.angle_alpha   90.00
_cell.angle_beta   90.00
_cell.angle_gamma   90.00
#
_symmetry.space_group_name_H-M   'P 1'
#
loop_
_entity.id
_entity.type
_entity.pdbx_description
1 polymer ?
#
loop_
_entity_poly.entity_id
_entity_poly.type
_entity_poly.pdbx_seq_one_letter_code
_entity_poly.pdbx_strand_id
1 'polypeptide(L)'
;MLIILALLLVLAATLYLNRRAAARELLVGWLDRKGIDADVEVERLELNGFVGKVSIGDPENPDFKVERVEVDYAVGLPWSKAGLGVTPSRIRLVRPIVRAAWKDGKLSLGSLDPLVEEFTGKPPRPDSRAPLVIVEGGQARLDTEYGPLRLLADARIDDGKLMRLSGRMPAASLKSGDTEARGLAGVIDVTTAGDRTAVKLDAQAERFAVAGVGGQGAALSLSGDLPYPDMKTRRGDGRVGLNARLTADELVGAGTTARQAVATMEFAGAVEGWLNAYSLEGEAKAATTADRLQGEGMEVRQAALDLSRLVLSTSGGTEAEEMKWRAASPLRLTAASGRFGETRLTQAVLVSNALEAGGKGEAFEVQGPATLTVRRLATGDVTLDGARGRLDVDLVRDSITRISAAGALAADRVSAPALGAPQADDIPELAELKRALGAFALDAPQVRLVSDNAGVELVLLRPLTARPANGGELQLSSARAPVLSMRAGG
;
A
#
# COMPACT_ATOMS: atom_id res chain seq x y z
N MET A 1 -51.68 -47.58 -31.90
CA MET A 1 -51.54 -46.50 -30.89
C MET A 1 -50.95 -47.00 -29.57
N LEU A 2 -51.49 -48.07 -28.95
CA LEU A 2 -50.95 -48.69 -27.73
C LEU A 2 -49.49 -49.20 -27.85
N ILE A 3 -49.12 -49.77 -29.01
CA ILE A 3 -47.74 -50.24 -29.27
C ILE A 3 -46.75 -49.07 -29.36
N ILE A 4 -47.16 -47.94 -29.94
CA ILE A 4 -46.32 -46.72 -30.05
C ILE A 4 -46.16 -46.07 -28.67
N LEU A 5 -47.22 -46.08 -27.85
CA LEU A 5 -47.18 -45.58 -26.47
C LEU A 5 -46.30 -46.47 -25.58
N ALA A 6 -46.38 -47.79 -25.73
CA ALA A 6 -45.52 -48.74 -25.03
C ALA A 6 -44.06 -48.62 -25.49
N LEU A 7 -43.82 -48.42 -26.80
CA LEU A 7 -42.48 -48.17 -27.34
C LEU A 7 -41.91 -46.85 -26.83
N LEU A 8 -42.71 -45.78 -26.77
CA LEU A 8 -42.33 -44.49 -26.19
C LEU A 8 -42.09 -44.58 -24.69
N LEU A 9 -42.87 -45.37 -23.95
CA LEU A 9 -42.67 -45.62 -22.53
C LEU A 9 -41.41 -46.45 -22.27
N VAL A 10 -41.13 -47.46 -23.09
CA VAL A 10 -39.89 -48.25 -23.01
C VAL A 10 -38.68 -47.42 -23.42
N LEU A 11 -38.81 -46.56 -24.44
CA LEU A 11 -37.76 -45.63 -24.87
C LEU A 11 -37.52 -44.55 -23.80
N ALA A 12 -38.58 -43.99 -23.21
CA ALA A 12 -38.49 -43.04 -22.12
C ALA A 12 -37.94 -43.69 -20.84
N ALA A 13 -38.30 -44.95 -20.56
CA ALA A 13 -37.76 -45.71 -19.45
C ALA A 13 -36.27 -46.03 -19.66
N THR A 14 -35.86 -46.42 -20.86
CA THR A 14 -34.44 -46.64 -21.19
C THR A 14 -33.63 -45.34 -21.18
N LEU A 15 -34.17 -44.22 -21.68
CA LEU A 15 -33.57 -42.89 -21.54
C LEU A 15 -33.48 -42.44 -20.08
N TYR A 16 -34.50 -42.73 -19.26
CA TYR A 16 -34.53 -42.38 -17.84
C TYR A 16 -33.57 -43.24 -17.01
N LEU A 17 -33.39 -44.51 -17.38
CA LEU A 17 -32.44 -45.44 -16.76
C LEU A 17 -30.99 -45.13 -17.19
N ASN A 18 -30.76 -44.77 -18.45
CA ASN A 18 -29.45 -44.35 -18.97
C ASN A 18 -29.17 -42.85 -18.81
N ARG A 19 -30.02 -42.11 -18.07
CA ARG A 19 -29.93 -40.63 -17.98
C ARG A 19 -28.57 -40.13 -17.49
N ARG A 20 -27.90 -40.91 -16.64
CA ARG A 20 -26.55 -40.57 -16.13
C ARG A 20 -25.49 -40.67 -17.21
N ALA A 21 -25.55 -41.69 -18.06
CA ALA A 21 -24.62 -41.87 -19.18
C ALA A 21 -24.85 -40.82 -20.27
N ALA A 22 -26.12 -40.55 -20.62
CA ALA A 22 -26.47 -39.52 -21.60
C ALA A 22 -26.11 -38.10 -21.13
N ALA A 23 -26.33 -37.77 -19.85
CA ALA A 23 -25.93 -36.47 -19.30
C ALA A 23 -24.40 -36.31 -19.24
N ARG A 24 -23.66 -37.39 -18.94
CA ARG A 24 -22.20 -37.41 -19.03
C ARG A 24 -21.73 -37.12 -20.45
N GLU A 25 -22.22 -37.85 -21.45
CA GLU A 25 -21.85 -37.65 -22.87
C GLU A 25 -22.23 -36.27 -23.39
N LEU A 26 -23.36 -35.69 -22.96
CA LEU A 26 -23.76 -34.35 -23.36
C LEU A 26 -22.90 -33.25 -22.73
N LEU A 27 -22.53 -33.38 -21.45
CA LEU A 27 -21.64 -32.44 -20.75
C LEU A 27 -20.21 -32.55 -21.26
N VAL A 28 -19.67 -33.77 -21.35
CA VAL A 28 -18.34 -34.04 -21.91
C VAL A 28 -18.31 -33.56 -23.36
N GLY A 29 -19.30 -33.91 -24.19
CA GLY A 29 -19.37 -33.44 -25.57
C GLY A 29 -19.58 -31.93 -25.72
N TRP A 30 -20.17 -31.23 -24.74
CA TRP A 30 -20.26 -29.76 -24.73
C TRP A 30 -18.91 -29.11 -24.38
N LEU A 31 -18.18 -29.67 -23.43
CA LEU A 31 -16.83 -29.21 -23.05
C LEU A 31 -15.78 -29.54 -24.12
N ASP A 32 -15.88 -30.71 -24.74
CA ASP A 32 -14.99 -31.17 -25.81
C ASP A 32 -15.14 -30.32 -27.09
N ARG A 33 -16.40 -29.95 -27.44
CA ARG A 33 -16.68 -28.95 -28.49
C ARG A 33 -16.12 -27.55 -28.19
N LYS A 34 -15.77 -27.28 -26.94
CA LYS A 34 -15.14 -26.04 -26.48
C LYS A 34 -13.61 -26.19 -26.31
N GLY A 35 -13.05 -27.34 -26.68
CA GLY A 35 -11.62 -27.64 -26.59
C GLY A 35 -11.15 -27.97 -25.18
N ILE A 36 -12.05 -28.42 -24.30
CA ILE A 36 -11.78 -28.67 -22.88
C ILE A 36 -11.94 -30.16 -22.60
N ASP A 37 -10.81 -30.83 -22.37
CA ASP A 37 -10.78 -32.21 -21.88
C ASP A 37 -11.30 -32.25 -20.43
N ALA A 38 -12.43 -32.94 -20.24
CA ALA A 38 -13.10 -33.01 -18.95
C ALA A 38 -13.64 -34.41 -18.69
N ASP A 39 -13.41 -34.91 -17.48
CA ASP A 39 -14.09 -36.10 -16.97
C ASP A 39 -15.16 -35.70 -15.95
N VAL A 40 -16.35 -36.28 -16.11
CA VAL A 40 -17.53 -35.99 -15.29
C VAL A 40 -18.11 -37.29 -14.77
N GLU A 41 -18.11 -37.44 -13.44
CA GLU A 41 -18.77 -38.56 -12.76
C GLU A 41 -20.13 -38.09 -12.21
N VAL A 42 -21.22 -38.59 -12.79
CA VAL A 42 -22.58 -38.17 -12.42
C VAL A 42 -23.08 -39.01 -11.25
N GLU A 43 -23.11 -38.44 -10.04
CA GLU A 43 -23.65 -39.10 -8.85
C GLU A 43 -25.18 -39.13 -8.87
N ARG A 44 -25.80 -37.99 -9.20
CA ARG A 44 -27.26 -37.83 -9.22
C ARG A 44 -27.69 -36.84 -10.29
N LEU A 45 -28.75 -37.19 -11.02
CA LEU A 45 -29.41 -36.32 -11.98
C LEU A 45 -30.90 -36.33 -11.67
N GLU A 46 -31.47 -35.16 -11.36
CA GLU A 46 -32.88 -34.93 -11.05
C GLU A 46 -33.48 -33.96 -12.09
N LEU A 47 -34.82 -33.87 -12.16
CA LEU A 47 -35.52 -32.99 -13.13
C LEU A 47 -35.18 -31.49 -12.94
N ASN A 48 -34.74 -31.13 -11.75
CA ASN A 48 -34.47 -29.77 -11.29
C ASN A 48 -33.00 -29.57 -10.91
N GLY A 49 -32.12 -30.56 -11.10
CA GLY A 49 -30.72 -30.39 -10.72
C GLY A 49 -29.77 -31.54 -11.07
N PHE A 50 -28.48 -31.24 -10.93
CA PHE A 50 -27.36 -32.11 -11.25
C PHE A 50 -26.40 -32.17 -10.06
N VAL A 51 -25.91 -33.37 -9.74
CA VAL A 51 -24.85 -33.59 -8.76
C VAL A 51 -23.81 -34.53 -9.32
N GLY A 52 -22.55 -34.11 -9.27
CA GLY A 52 -21.45 -34.95 -9.75
C GLY A 52 -20.07 -34.46 -9.33
N LYS A 53 -19.05 -35.18 -9.76
CA LYS A 53 -17.64 -34.78 -9.72
C LYS A 53 -17.25 -34.31 -11.11
N VAL A 54 -16.40 -33.30 -11.16
CA VAL A 54 -15.85 -32.77 -12.41
C VAL A 54 -14.34 -32.64 -12.25
N SER A 55 -13.59 -33.13 -13.23
CA SER A 55 -12.15 -32.95 -13.37
C SER A 55 -11.87 -32.41 -14.78
N ILE A 56 -11.07 -31.37 -14.90
CA ILE A 56 -10.77 -30.68 -16.16
C ILE A 56 -9.24 -30.56 -16.30
N GLY A 57 -8.75 -30.82 -17.51
CA GLY A 57 -7.33 -30.85 -17.84
C GLY A 57 -6.71 -32.25 -17.72
N ASP A 58 -5.39 -32.32 -17.56
CA ASP A 58 -4.64 -33.58 -17.49
C ASP A 58 -5.17 -34.50 -16.36
N PRO A 59 -5.56 -35.76 -16.65
CA PRO A 59 -6.05 -36.70 -15.64
C PRO A 59 -5.07 -36.96 -14.48
N GLU A 60 -3.76 -36.92 -14.73
CA GLU A 60 -2.73 -37.11 -13.71
C GLU A 60 -2.44 -35.81 -12.94
N ASN A 61 -2.75 -34.66 -13.54
CA ASN A 61 -2.47 -33.34 -12.99
C ASN A 61 -3.54 -32.30 -13.38
N PRO A 62 -4.78 -32.41 -12.87
CA PRO A 62 -5.90 -31.60 -13.35
C PRO A 62 -5.76 -30.13 -12.97
N ASP A 63 -6.17 -29.25 -13.89
CA ASP A 63 -6.22 -27.79 -13.70
C ASP A 63 -7.40 -27.39 -12.81
N PHE A 64 -8.51 -28.13 -12.90
CA PHE A 64 -9.66 -27.96 -12.04
C PHE A 64 -10.23 -29.31 -11.63
N LYS A 65 -10.53 -29.45 -10.34
CA LYS A 65 -11.17 -30.65 -9.79
C LYS A 65 -12.14 -30.25 -8.70
N VAL A 66 -13.37 -30.75 -8.76
CA VAL A 66 -14.37 -30.52 -7.71
C VAL A 66 -14.91 -31.86 -7.22
N GLU A 67 -14.91 -32.04 -5.90
CA GLU A 67 -15.39 -33.28 -5.29
C GLU A 67 -16.90 -33.42 -5.31
N ARG A 68 -17.62 -32.30 -5.36
CA ARG A 68 -19.06 -32.28 -5.53
C ARG A 68 -19.49 -30.93 -6.08
N VAL A 69 -20.04 -30.94 -7.28
CA VAL A 69 -20.77 -29.82 -7.85
C VAL A 69 -22.27 -30.12 -7.77
N GLU A 70 -23.04 -29.18 -7.24
CA GLU A 70 -24.50 -29.20 -7.28
C GLU A 70 -24.98 -28.05 -8.15
N VAL A 71 -25.74 -28.35 -9.20
CA VAL A 71 -26.36 -27.34 -10.05
C VAL A 71 -27.86 -27.48 -9.96
N ASP A 72 -28.55 -26.47 -9.47
CA ASP A 72 -30.00 -26.40 -9.53
C ASP A 72 -30.41 -25.64 -10.79
N TYR A 73 -31.50 -26.09 -11.42
CA TYR A 73 -32.06 -25.49 -12.63
C TYR A 73 -33.44 -24.89 -12.37
N ALA A 74 -33.69 -23.72 -12.96
CA ALA A 74 -35.03 -23.22 -13.19
C ALA A 74 -35.49 -23.62 -14.60
N VAL A 75 -36.66 -24.25 -14.70
CA VAL A 75 -37.29 -24.61 -15.98
C VAL A 75 -38.30 -23.52 -16.33
N GLY A 76 -38.06 -22.80 -17.42
CA GLY A 76 -39.00 -21.81 -17.95
C GLY A 76 -40.26 -22.48 -18.49
N LEU A 77 -41.43 -22.05 -18.03
CA LEU A 77 -42.71 -22.51 -18.57
C LEU A 77 -42.92 -21.95 -19.99
N PRO A 78 -43.65 -22.66 -20.88
CA PRO A 78 -43.84 -22.28 -22.28
C PRO A 78 -44.44 -20.88 -22.49
N TRP A 79 -45.14 -20.37 -21.49
CA TRP A 79 -45.80 -19.06 -21.45
C TRP A 79 -44.96 -17.95 -20.77
N SER A 80 -43.70 -18.24 -20.39
CA SER A 80 -42.80 -17.23 -19.81
C SER A 80 -42.14 -16.38 -20.91
N LYS A 81 -41.82 -15.11 -20.60
CA LYS A 81 -41.13 -14.19 -21.55
C LYS A 81 -39.77 -14.72 -22.04
N ALA A 82 -39.17 -15.67 -21.33
CA ALA A 82 -37.89 -16.30 -21.66
C ALA A 82 -38.04 -17.58 -22.52
N GLY A 83 -39.26 -18.06 -22.78
CA GLY A 83 -39.53 -19.30 -23.52
C GLY A 83 -39.25 -20.58 -22.73
N LEU A 84 -39.32 -21.72 -23.43
CA LEU A 84 -38.93 -23.04 -22.90
C LEU A 84 -37.40 -23.11 -22.82
N GLY A 85 -36.85 -23.13 -21.60
CA GLY A 85 -35.40 -23.14 -21.40
C GLY A 85 -35.01 -23.61 -20.00
N VAL A 86 -33.81 -24.18 -19.88
CA VAL A 86 -33.19 -24.60 -18.61
C VAL A 86 -32.14 -23.57 -18.25
N THR A 87 -32.34 -22.84 -17.16
CA THR A 87 -31.37 -21.81 -16.71
C THR A 87 -30.81 -22.22 -15.35
N PRO A 88 -29.48 -22.23 -15.15
CA PRO A 88 -28.91 -22.48 -13.83
C PRO A 88 -29.41 -21.44 -12.85
N SER A 89 -29.88 -21.86 -11.68
CA SER A 89 -30.35 -20.97 -10.60
C SER A 89 -29.35 -20.93 -9.44
N ARG A 90 -28.75 -22.08 -9.10
CA ARG A 90 -27.72 -22.21 -8.06
C ARG A 90 -26.62 -23.16 -8.52
N ILE A 91 -25.36 -22.82 -8.25
CA ILE A 91 -24.19 -23.65 -8.45
C ILE A 91 -23.44 -23.70 -7.12
N ARG A 92 -23.33 -24.88 -6.50
CA ARG A 92 -22.54 -25.09 -5.28
C ARG A 92 -21.33 -25.97 -5.61
N LEU A 93 -20.13 -25.46 -5.35
CA LEU A 93 -18.86 -26.14 -5.54
C LEU A 93 -18.30 -26.49 -4.17
N VAL A 94 -18.22 -27.78 -3.85
CA VAL A 94 -17.67 -28.28 -2.58
C VAL A 94 -16.26 -28.82 -2.81
N ARG A 95 -15.32 -28.25 -2.07
CA ARG A 95 -13.88 -28.49 -2.12
C ARG A 95 -13.32 -28.44 -3.55
N PRO A 96 -13.58 -27.37 -4.32
CA PRO A 96 -12.94 -27.21 -5.62
C PRO A 96 -11.44 -26.95 -5.44
N ILE A 97 -10.63 -27.60 -6.26
CA ILE A 97 -9.19 -27.41 -6.40
C ILE A 97 -8.96 -26.76 -7.76
N VAL A 98 -8.31 -25.61 -7.76
CA VAL A 98 -7.98 -24.84 -8.97
C VAL A 98 -6.47 -24.69 -9.06
N ARG A 99 -5.91 -24.86 -10.24
CA ARG A 99 -4.54 -24.46 -10.55
C ARG A 99 -4.58 -23.25 -11.46
N ALA A 100 -3.76 -22.28 -11.11
CA ALA A 100 -3.63 -21.04 -11.84
C ALA A 100 -2.16 -20.67 -11.95
N ALA A 101 -1.81 -19.92 -12.98
CA ALA A 101 -0.50 -19.33 -13.13
C ALA A 101 -0.63 -17.80 -13.22
N TRP A 102 0.24 -17.08 -12.51
CA TRP A 102 0.38 -15.63 -12.66
C TRP A 102 1.80 -15.31 -13.11
N LYS A 103 1.95 -14.95 -14.38
CA LYS A 103 3.25 -14.62 -14.99
C LYS A 103 3.10 -13.42 -15.90
N ASP A 104 4.09 -12.51 -15.87
CA ASP A 104 4.12 -11.31 -16.72
C ASP A 104 2.83 -10.45 -16.61
N GLY A 105 2.26 -10.37 -15.40
CA GLY A 105 1.02 -9.64 -15.15
C GLY A 105 -0.26 -10.29 -15.72
N LYS A 106 -0.19 -11.52 -16.25
CA LYS A 106 -1.33 -12.27 -16.78
C LYS A 106 -1.69 -13.43 -15.87
N LEU A 107 -2.96 -13.53 -15.51
CA LEU A 107 -3.55 -14.69 -14.85
C LEU A 107 -4.02 -15.69 -15.91
N SER A 108 -3.61 -16.94 -15.78
CA SER A 108 -4.10 -18.09 -16.56
C SER A 108 -4.63 -19.14 -15.60
N LEU A 109 -5.76 -19.74 -15.94
CA LEU A 109 -6.42 -20.86 -15.27
C LEU A 109 -6.22 -22.16 -16.06
N GLY A 110 -5.24 -22.18 -16.98
CA GLY A 110 -4.95 -23.33 -17.83
C GLY A 110 -6.13 -23.68 -18.74
N SER A 111 -6.60 -24.92 -18.64
CA SER A 111 -7.72 -25.42 -19.45
C SER A 111 -9.05 -24.68 -19.26
N LEU A 112 -9.18 -23.82 -18.24
CA LEU A 112 -10.37 -23.00 -18.00
C LEU A 112 -10.36 -21.63 -18.72
N ASP A 113 -9.22 -21.21 -19.28
CA ASP A 113 -9.09 -19.87 -19.91
C ASP A 113 -10.16 -19.61 -20.99
N PRO A 114 -10.47 -20.56 -21.91
CA PRO A 114 -11.50 -20.32 -22.93
C PRO A 114 -12.90 -20.05 -22.35
N LEU A 115 -13.24 -20.67 -21.21
CA LEU A 115 -14.51 -20.41 -20.52
C LEU A 115 -14.52 -19.02 -19.92
N VAL A 116 -13.43 -18.63 -19.25
CA VAL A 116 -13.33 -17.30 -18.61
C VAL A 116 -13.40 -16.20 -19.66
N GLU A 117 -12.71 -16.34 -20.79
CA GLU A 117 -12.77 -15.38 -21.90
C GLU A 117 -14.17 -15.27 -22.50
N GLU A 118 -14.91 -16.39 -22.65
CA GLU A 118 -16.28 -16.36 -23.17
C GLU A 118 -17.25 -15.65 -22.22
N PHE A 119 -17.11 -15.86 -20.91
CA PHE A 119 -17.96 -15.23 -19.89
C PHE A 119 -17.60 -13.76 -19.63
N THR A 120 -16.34 -13.38 -19.81
CA THR A 120 -15.87 -11.99 -19.63
C THR A 120 -15.99 -11.14 -20.90
N GLY A 121 -15.90 -11.74 -22.08
CA GLY A 121 -15.97 -11.06 -23.37
C GLY A 121 -17.38 -10.78 -23.90
N LYS A 122 -18.43 -11.39 -23.31
CA LYS A 122 -19.82 -11.18 -23.72
C LYS A 122 -20.55 -10.27 -22.74
N PRO A 123 -21.25 -9.21 -23.21
CA PRO A 123 -22.12 -8.41 -22.35
C PRO A 123 -23.14 -9.31 -21.64
N PRO A 124 -23.38 -9.14 -20.33
CA PRO A 124 -24.41 -9.88 -19.63
C PRO A 124 -25.75 -9.73 -20.36
N ARG A 125 -26.45 -10.83 -20.63
CA ARG A 125 -27.77 -10.76 -21.26
C ARG A 125 -28.68 -9.90 -20.36
N PRO A 126 -29.27 -8.80 -20.86
CA PRO A 126 -30.01 -7.84 -20.03
C PRO A 126 -31.16 -8.48 -19.23
N ASP A 127 -31.73 -9.55 -19.78
CA ASP A 127 -32.95 -10.19 -19.28
C ASP A 127 -32.71 -11.51 -18.51
N SER A 128 -31.46 -11.89 -18.19
CA SER A 128 -31.18 -13.10 -17.41
C SER A 128 -30.33 -12.82 -16.19
N ARG A 129 -30.90 -13.08 -15.00
CA ARG A 129 -30.17 -13.07 -13.72
C ARG A 129 -29.09 -14.16 -13.75
N ALA A 130 -27.88 -13.83 -13.30
CA ALA A 130 -26.82 -14.83 -13.18
C ALA A 130 -27.10 -15.78 -11.99
N PRO A 131 -26.68 -17.06 -12.06
CA PRO A 131 -26.92 -18.01 -10.99
C PRO A 131 -26.22 -17.61 -9.68
N LEU A 132 -26.78 -18.05 -8.57
CA LEU A 132 -26.11 -18.00 -7.27
C LEU A 132 -24.96 -19.02 -7.27
N VAL A 133 -23.71 -18.56 -7.17
CA VAL A 133 -22.53 -19.42 -7.06
C VAL A 133 -22.05 -19.45 -5.61
N ILE A 134 -21.86 -20.64 -5.05
CA ILE A 134 -21.35 -20.88 -3.70
C ILE A 134 -20.12 -21.77 -3.82
N VAL A 135 -19.00 -21.32 -3.26
CA VAL A 135 -17.75 -22.07 -3.15
C VAL A 135 -17.50 -22.36 -1.68
N GLU A 136 -17.33 -23.65 -1.36
CA GLU A 136 -17.07 -24.11 0.00
C GLU A 136 -15.78 -24.94 0.03
N GLY A 137 -14.83 -24.57 0.89
CA GLY A 137 -13.55 -25.24 1.04
C GLY A 137 -12.69 -25.18 -0.22
N GLY A 138 -12.79 -24.09 -0.99
CA GLY A 138 -12.01 -23.90 -2.21
C GLY A 138 -10.52 -23.86 -1.92
N GLN A 139 -9.73 -24.47 -2.81
CA GLN A 139 -8.27 -24.50 -2.76
C GLN A 139 -7.75 -24.04 -4.11
N ALA A 140 -6.86 -23.06 -4.12
CA ALA A 140 -6.17 -22.64 -5.32
C ALA A 140 -4.66 -22.77 -5.13
N ARG A 141 -4.00 -23.36 -6.12
CA ARG A 141 -2.54 -23.27 -6.27
C ARG A 141 -2.25 -22.25 -7.36
N LEU A 142 -1.60 -21.17 -6.99
CA LEU A 142 -1.18 -20.12 -7.91
C LEU A 142 0.33 -20.20 -8.12
N ASP A 143 0.78 -20.63 -9.29
CA ASP A 143 2.19 -20.62 -9.65
C ASP A 143 2.57 -19.22 -10.15
N THR A 144 3.35 -18.49 -9.35
CA THR A 144 3.81 -17.14 -9.69
C THR A 144 5.26 -17.15 -10.17
N GLU A 145 5.72 -16.07 -10.79
CA GLU A 145 7.15 -15.86 -11.06
C GLU A 145 8.02 -15.87 -9.79
N TYR A 146 7.44 -15.60 -8.62
CA TYR A 146 8.12 -15.61 -7.32
C TYR A 146 8.06 -16.98 -6.62
N GLY A 147 7.34 -17.95 -7.17
CA GLY A 147 7.11 -19.26 -6.56
C GLY A 147 5.64 -19.60 -6.33
N PRO A 148 5.34 -20.82 -5.85
CA PRO A 148 3.97 -21.29 -5.70
C PRO A 148 3.30 -20.71 -4.45
N LEU A 149 2.05 -20.29 -4.62
CA LEU A 149 1.14 -19.87 -3.55
C LEU A 149 0.01 -20.88 -3.39
N ARG A 150 -0.42 -21.09 -2.15
CA ARG A 150 -1.63 -21.85 -1.83
C ARG A 150 -2.63 -20.91 -1.19
N LEU A 151 -3.85 -20.91 -1.71
CA LEU A 151 -4.95 -20.12 -1.22
C LEU A 151 -6.08 -21.07 -0.84
N LEU A 152 -6.73 -20.78 0.29
CA LEU A 152 -7.93 -21.45 0.75
C LEU A 152 -9.04 -20.41 0.77
N ALA A 153 -10.19 -20.67 0.17
CA ALA A 153 -11.24 -19.67 0.09
C ALA A 153 -12.65 -20.24 0.07
N ASP A 154 -13.54 -19.56 0.77
CA ASP A 154 -14.99 -19.68 0.65
C ASP A 154 -15.53 -18.44 -0.04
N ALA A 155 -16.47 -18.60 -0.97
CA ALA A 155 -17.03 -17.47 -1.71
C ALA A 155 -18.52 -17.63 -1.97
N ARG A 156 -19.24 -16.51 -2.01
CA ARG A 156 -20.64 -16.43 -2.44
C ARG A 156 -20.77 -15.33 -3.46
N ILE A 157 -21.26 -15.66 -4.64
CA ILE A 157 -21.50 -14.74 -5.74
C ILE A 157 -22.99 -14.82 -6.10
N ASP A 158 -23.69 -13.72 -6.08
CA ASP A 158 -25.12 -13.65 -6.43
C ASP A 158 -25.31 -12.60 -7.52
N ASP A 159 -25.98 -12.98 -8.60
CA ASP A 159 -26.19 -12.14 -9.77
C ASP A 159 -24.90 -11.49 -10.31
N GLY A 160 -23.81 -12.28 -10.34
CA GLY A 160 -22.49 -11.82 -10.77
C GLY A 160 -21.78 -10.86 -9.79
N LYS A 161 -22.38 -10.55 -8.64
CA LYS A 161 -21.76 -9.75 -7.59
C LYS A 161 -21.13 -10.63 -6.52
N LEU A 162 -19.89 -10.36 -6.14
CA LEU A 162 -19.25 -11.01 -5.01
C LEU A 162 -19.94 -10.52 -3.72
N MET A 163 -20.68 -11.40 -3.07
CA MET A 163 -21.41 -11.09 -1.82
C MET A 163 -20.56 -11.37 -0.59
N ARG A 164 -19.75 -12.43 -0.61
CA ARG A 164 -18.83 -12.79 0.47
C ARG A 164 -17.60 -13.50 -0.08
N LEU A 165 -16.44 -13.19 0.48
CA LEU A 165 -15.19 -13.95 0.33
C LEU A 165 -14.55 -14.08 1.71
N SER A 166 -14.11 -15.28 2.07
CA SER A 166 -13.24 -15.54 3.21
C SER A 166 -12.06 -16.33 2.70
N GLY A 167 -10.91 -15.70 2.58
CA GLY A 167 -9.69 -16.27 2.02
C GLY A 167 -8.59 -16.35 3.07
N ARG A 168 -7.79 -17.41 3.01
CA ARG A 168 -6.59 -17.61 3.81
C ARG A 168 -5.44 -18.08 2.92
N MET A 169 -4.29 -17.46 3.11
CA MET A 169 -3.02 -17.87 2.52
C MET A 169 -2.11 -18.37 3.64
N PRO A 170 -1.85 -19.69 3.72
CA PRO A 170 -0.82 -20.24 4.60
C PRO A 170 0.55 -19.65 4.27
N ALA A 171 1.47 -19.69 5.25
CA ALA A 171 2.82 -19.16 5.09
C ALA A 171 3.51 -19.72 3.85
N ALA A 172 4.01 -18.82 3.00
CA ALA A 172 4.74 -19.13 1.79
C ALA A 172 6.08 -18.37 1.75
N SER A 173 6.99 -18.90 0.93
CA SER A 173 8.26 -18.27 0.63
C SER A 173 8.30 -17.95 -0.85
N LEU A 174 8.44 -16.67 -1.15
CA LEU A 174 8.46 -16.11 -2.49
C LEU A 174 9.82 -15.45 -2.75
N LYS A 175 10.37 -15.64 -3.95
CA LYS A 175 11.60 -15.01 -4.40
C LYS A 175 11.66 -14.90 -5.92
N SER A 176 11.88 -13.68 -6.42
CA SER A 176 12.26 -13.41 -7.81
C SER A 176 13.14 -12.16 -7.86
N GLY A 177 14.36 -12.28 -8.38
CA GLY A 177 15.34 -11.20 -8.38
C GLY A 177 15.57 -10.62 -6.97
N ASP A 178 15.44 -9.30 -6.85
CA ASP A 178 15.56 -8.56 -5.58
C ASP A 178 14.27 -8.56 -4.74
N THR A 179 13.18 -9.10 -5.28
CA THR A 179 11.92 -9.25 -4.56
C THR A 179 11.91 -10.57 -3.79
N GLU A 180 11.78 -10.51 -2.47
CA GLU A 180 11.60 -11.69 -1.62
C GLU A 180 10.51 -11.46 -0.57
N ALA A 181 9.83 -12.54 -0.18
CA ALA A 181 8.97 -12.57 0.99
C ALA A 181 9.06 -13.95 1.64
N ARG A 182 9.39 -14.02 2.93
CA ARG A 182 9.48 -15.28 3.68
C ARG A 182 8.46 -15.29 4.80
N GLY A 183 7.85 -16.45 5.02
CA GLY A 183 6.77 -16.58 5.99
C GLY A 183 5.56 -15.72 5.65
N LEU A 184 5.38 -15.37 4.37
CA LEU A 184 4.29 -14.52 3.92
C LEU A 184 2.97 -15.27 4.09
N ALA A 185 2.10 -14.77 4.96
CA ALA A 185 0.78 -15.33 5.21
C ALA A 185 -0.25 -14.21 5.24
N GLY A 186 -1.51 -14.55 5.02
CA GLY A 186 -2.58 -13.57 5.15
C GLY A 186 -3.97 -14.15 5.21
N VAL A 187 -4.91 -13.33 5.64
CA VAL A 187 -6.35 -13.59 5.67
C VAL A 187 -7.06 -12.39 5.06
N ILE A 188 -8.06 -12.66 4.23
CA ILE A 188 -8.90 -11.63 3.61
C ILE A 188 -10.36 -11.98 3.84
N ASP A 189 -11.13 -11.01 4.31
CA ASP A 189 -12.58 -11.08 4.38
C ASP A 189 -13.17 -9.96 3.54
N VAL A 190 -14.12 -10.32 2.67
CA VAL A 190 -14.88 -9.36 1.87
C VAL A 190 -16.36 -9.64 2.10
N THR A 191 -17.14 -8.59 2.37
CA THR A 191 -18.59 -8.66 2.48
C THR A 191 -19.21 -7.50 1.71
N THR A 192 -20.11 -7.82 0.80
CA THR A 192 -20.81 -6.81 -0.01
C THR A 192 -22.27 -6.74 0.39
N ALA A 193 -22.74 -5.53 0.64
CA ALA A 193 -24.14 -5.24 0.94
C ALA A 193 -24.59 -4.06 0.06
N GLY A 194 -25.53 -4.32 -0.85
CA GLY A 194 -25.98 -3.32 -1.82
C GLY A 194 -24.88 -2.95 -2.81
N ASP A 195 -24.39 -1.72 -2.71
CA ASP A 195 -23.33 -1.11 -3.51
C ASP A 195 -22.03 -0.89 -2.70
N ARG A 196 -21.97 -1.36 -1.45
CA ARG A 196 -20.81 -1.21 -0.56
C ARG A 196 -20.11 -2.54 -0.33
N THR A 197 -18.79 -2.49 -0.29
CA THR A 197 -17.90 -3.63 -0.08
C THR A 197 -17.04 -3.35 1.14
N ALA A 198 -17.27 -4.08 2.23
CA ALA A 198 -16.39 -4.10 3.37
C ALA A 198 -15.25 -5.09 3.12
N VAL A 199 -14.01 -4.65 3.28
CA VAL A 199 -12.80 -5.46 3.12
C VAL A 199 -12.01 -5.45 4.43
N LYS A 200 -11.51 -6.61 4.84
CA LYS A 200 -10.48 -6.74 5.87
C LYS A 200 -9.36 -7.61 5.34
N LEU A 201 -8.13 -7.20 5.57
CA LEU A 201 -6.92 -7.91 5.16
C LEU A 201 -5.94 -7.86 6.32
N ASP A 202 -5.55 -9.02 6.82
CA ASP A 202 -4.43 -9.16 7.74
C ASP A 202 -3.33 -9.94 7.02
N ALA A 203 -2.14 -9.37 6.94
CA ALA A 203 -0.99 -9.97 6.28
C ALA A 203 0.23 -9.89 7.20
N GLN A 204 1.09 -10.90 7.13
CA GLN A 204 2.33 -10.94 7.89
C GLN A 204 3.46 -11.51 7.04
N ALA A 205 4.67 -11.04 7.30
CA ALA A 205 5.89 -11.57 6.70
C ALA A 205 7.03 -11.54 7.72
N GLU A 206 7.76 -12.65 7.84
CA GLU A 206 8.95 -12.73 8.69
C GLU A 206 10.08 -11.88 8.12
N ARG A 207 10.18 -11.85 6.78
CA ARG A 207 11.14 -11.04 6.04
C ARG A 207 10.55 -10.68 4.69
N PHE A 208 10.82 -9.47 4.21
CA PHE A 208 10.41 -9.04 2.88
C PHE A 208 11.44 -8.09 2.27
N ALA A 209 11.47 -8.04 0.94
CA ALA A 209 12.12 -7.03 0.13
C ALA A 209 11.28 -6.84 -1.15
N VAL A 210 10.85 -5.62 -1.44
CA VAL A 210 10.05 -5.25 -2.60
C VAL A 210 10.32 -3.79 -2.95
N ALA A 211 10.62 -3.52 -4.23
CA ALA A 211 10.78 -2.16 -4.76
C ALA A 211 11.70 -1.24 -3.93
N GLY A 212 12.86 -1.76 -3.48
CA GLY A 212 13.83 -0.97 -2.69
C GLY A 212 13.46 -0.76 -1.22
N VAL A 213 12.36 -1.35 -0.76
CA VAL A 213 11.95 -1.40 0.65
C VAL A 213 12.03 -2.85 1.14
N GLY A 214 12.62 -3.08 2.30
CA GLY A 214 12.66 -4.40 2.92
C GLY A 214 12.50 -4.33 4.42
N GLY A 215 12.53 -5.48 5.09
CA GLY A 215 12.37 -5.51 6.53
C GLY A 215 12.15 -6.90 7.11
N GLN A 216 11.87 -6.92 8.41
CA GLN A 216 11.64 -8.12 9.20
C GLN A 216 10.46 -7.93 10.17
N GLY A 217 9.78 -9.04 10.48
CA GLY A 217 8.71 -9.07 11.47
C GLY A 217 7.56 -8.11 11.13
N ALA A 218 7.15 -8.06 9.86
CA ALA A 218 6.11 -7.14 9.40
C ALA A 218 4.72 -7.75 9.57
N ALA A 219 3.80 -6.95 10.12
CA ALA A 219 2.38 -7.25 10.17
C ALA A 219 1.57 -6.04 9.71
N LEU A 220 0.68 -6.26 8.75
CA LEU A 220 -0.22 -5.29 8.16
C LEU A 220 -1.66 -5.70 8.49
N SER A 221 -2.43 -4.78 9.06
CA SER A 221 -3.89 -4.89 9.14
C SER A 221 -4.50 -3.75 8.35
N LEU A 222 -5.38 -4.07 7.41
CA LEU A 222 -6.09 -3.14 6.55
C LEU A 222 -7.58 -3.45 6.65
N SER A 223 -8.39 -2.40 6.83
CA SER A 223 -9.84 -2.51 6.68
C SER A 223 -10.37 -1.37 5.84
N GLY A 224 -11.44 -1.62 5.10
CA GLY A 224 -11.98 -0.63 4.18
C GLY A 224 -13.46 -0.80 3.92
N ASP A 225 -14.09 0.30 3.55
CA ASP A 225 -15.45 0.37 3.01
C ASP A 225 -15.38 1.07 1.65
N LEU A 226 -15.57 0.27 0.59
CA LEU A 226 -15.32 0.64 -0.80
C LEU A 226 -16.61 0.57 -1.62
N PRO A 227 -16.76 1.38 -2.68
CA PRO A 227 -17.83 1.18 -3.64
C PRO A 227 -17.63 -0.15 -4.38
N TYR A 228 -18.70 -0.90 -4.62
CA TYR A 228 -18.65 -2.08 -5.47
C TYR A 228 -18.51 -1.64 -6.94
N PRO A 229 -17.48 -2.10 -7.67
CA PRO A 229 -17.25 -1.66 -9.05
C PRO A 229 -18.38 -2.09 -9.99
N ASP A 230 -18.87 -1.15 -10.81
CA ASP A 230 -19.78 -1.47 -11.90
C ASP A 230 -18.99 -1.96 -13.12
N MET A 231 -18.90 -3.29 -13.23
CA MET A 231 -18.23 -3.96 -14.35
C MET A 231 -18.90 -3.69 -15.71
N LYS A 232 -20.18 -3.32 -15.75
CA LYS A 232 -20.91 -3.07 -17.01
C LYS A 232 -20.55 -1.71 -17.59
N THR A 233 -20.53 -0.69 -16.73
CA THR A 233 -20.22 0.68 -17.14
C THR A 233 -18.74 1.04 -16.97
N ARG A 234 -17.93 0.12 -16.41
CA ARG A 234 -16.53 0.35 -16.04
C ARG A 234 -16.41 1.61 -15.17
N ARG A 235 -17.16 1.65 -14.08
CA ARG A 235 -17.13 2.74 -13.09
C ARG A 235 -16.85 2.21 -11.69
N GLY A 236 -15.88 2.83 -11.04
CA GLY A 236 -15.50 2.54 -9.64
C GLY A 236 -15.98 3.62 -8.67
N ASP A 237 -16.81 4.55 -9.13
CA ASP A 237 -17.13 5.79 -8.43
C ASP A 237 -17.74 5.55 -7.03
N GLY A 238 -17.30 6.33 -6.05
CA GLY A 238 -17.96 6.39 -4.75
C GLY A 238 -17.04 6.69 -3.58
N ARG A 239 -17.64 6.72 -2.39
CA ARG A 239 -16.93 7.02 -1.14
C ARG A 239 -16.02 5.87 -0.73
N VAL A 240 -14.83 6.20 -0.26
CA VAL A 240 -13.80 5.27 0.18
C VAL A 240 -13.46 5.58 1.64
N GLY A 241 -13.53 4.58 2.50
CA GLY A 241 -12.98 4.63 3.86
C GLY A 241 -11.92 3.55 4.01
N LEU A 242 -10.73 3.88 4.54
CA LEU A 242 -9.63 2.94 4.75
C LEU A 242 -8.98 3.18 6.11
N ASN A 243 -8.69 2.09 6.83
CA ASN A 243 -7.86 2.10 8.01
C ASN A 243 -6.73 1.10 7.83
N ALA A 244 -5.49 1.54 8.02
CA ALA A 244 -4.31 0.69 7.93
C ALA A 244 -3.47 0.80 9.20
N ARG A 245 -2.91 -0.33 9.63
CA ARG A 245 -1.89 -0.40 10.68
C ARG A 245 -0.77 -1.33 10.21
N LEU A 246 0.44 -0.81 10.20
CA LEU A 246 1.67 -1.55 9.94
C LEU A 246 2.51 -1.58 11.21
N THR A 247 2.99 -2.74 11.61
CA THR A 247 4.06 -2.91 12.59
C THR A 247 5.20 -3.67 11.95
N ALA A 248 6.44 -3.30 12.27
CA ALA A 248 7.63 -4.00 11.79
C ALA A 248 8.76 -3.90 12.81
N ASP A 249 9.44 -5.02 13.05
CA ASP A 249 10.63 -5.04 13.91
C ASP A 249 11.78 -4.26 13.29
N GLU A 250 11.93 -4.38 11.97
CA GLU A 250 12.89 -3.64 11.17
C GLU A 250 12.30 -3.29 9.80
N LEU A 251 12.45 -2.04 9.37
CA LEU A 251 12.17 -1.57 8.01
C LEU A 251 13.43 -0.94 7.44
N VAL A 252 13.77 -1.28 6.20
CA VAL A 252 14.92 -0.77 5.47
C VAL A 252 14.42 -0.13 4.19
N GLY A 253 14.79 1.12 3.94
CA GLY A 253 14.40 1.84 2.72
C GLY A 253 15.04 3.22 2.65
N ALA A 254 15.26 3.72 1.44
CA ALA A 254 15.84 5.05 1.20
C ALA A 254 17.16 5.32 1.96
N GLY A 255 18.02 4.31 2.10
CA GLY A 255 19.29 4.42 2.83
C GLY A 255 19.16 4.47 4.36
N THR A 256 17.97 4.19 4.90
CA THR A 256 17.68 4.22 6.32
C THR A 256 17.13 2.89 6.81
N THR A 257 17.39 2.58 8.07
CA THR A 257 16.84 1.44 8.81
C THR A 257 16.05 1.97 10.01
N ALA A 258 14.77 1.64 10.08
CA ALA A 258 13.89 1.93 11.21
C ALA A 258 13.67 0.66 12.03
N ARG A 259 13.73 0.75 13.35
CA ARG A 259 13.45 -0.36 14.27
C ARG A 259 12.24 -0.09 15.14
N GLN A 260 11.47 -1.15 15.40
CA GLN A 260 10.20 -1.10 16.12
C GLN A 260 9.29 -0.01 15.51
N ALA A 261 9.10 -0.13 14.20
CA ALA A 261 8.33 0.84 13.42
C ALA A 261 6.83 0.51 13.54
N VAL A 262 6.05 1.53 13.84
CA VAL A 262 4.58 1.44 13.82
C VAL A 262 4.04 2.59 13.00
N ALA A 263 3.20 2.29 12.01
CA ALA A 263 2.50 3.28 11.21
C ALA A 263 1.00 3.00 11.24
N THR A 264 0.20 4.06 11.38
CA THR A 264 -1.25 4.01 11.29
C THR A 264 -1.75 5.05 10.32
N MET A 265 -2.77 4.71 9.55
CA MET A 265 -3.44 5.60 8.61
C MET A 265 -4.95 5.40 8.70
N GLU A 266 -5.69 6.50 8.75
CA GLU A 266 -7.13 6.56 8.54
C GLU A 266 -7.35 7.46 7.33
N PHE A 267 -8.12 7.02 6.34
CA PHE A 267 -8.42 7.78 5.13
C PHE A 267 -9.93 7.76 4.86
N ALA A 268 -10.48 8.91 4.50
CA ALA A 268 -11.85 9.08 4.06
C ALA A 268 -11.87 9.98 2.82
N GLY A 269 -12.45 9.50 1.73
CA GLY A 269 -12.46 10.21 0.46
C GLY A 269 -13.47 9.68 -0.53
N ALA A 270 -13.27 10.02 -1.79
CA ALA A 270 -14.02 9.51 -2.93
C ALA A 270 -13.07 9.19 -4.08
N VAL A 271 -13.41 8.14 -4.81
CA VAL A 271 -12.76 7.78 -6.08
C VAL A 271 -13.74 8.04 -7.22
N GLU A 272 -13.25 8.49 -8.35
CA GLU A 272 -13.99 8.61 -9.61
C GLU A 272 -13.20 7.96 -10.75
N GLY A 273 -13.91 7.47 -11.75
CA GLY A 273 -13.34 6.83 -12.94
C GLY A 273 -13.16 5.32 -12.81
N TRP A 274 -12.18 4.79 -13.52
CA TRP A 274 -11.88 3.35 -13.59
C TRP A 274 -10.37 3.09 -13.51
N LEU A 275 -9.97 1.82 -13.42
CA LEU A 275 -8.57 1.43 -13.23
C LEU A 275 -7.59 1.99 -14.29
N ASN A 276 -8.08 2.28 -15.51
CA ASN A 276 -7.31 2.88 -16.59
C ASN A 276 -7.20 4.41 -16.51
N ALA A 277 -8.13 5.09 -15.83
CA ALA A 277 -8.15 6.52 -15.61
C ALA A 277 -8.98 6.83 -14.34
N TYR A 278 -8.31 7.12 -13.23
CA TYR A 278 -8.94 7.38 -11.94
C TYR A 278 -8.51 8.72 -11.34
N SER A 279 -9.38 9.27 -10.49
CA SER A 279 -9.05 10.31 -9.50
C SER A 279 -9.49 9.86 -8.11
N LEU A 280 -8.68 10.16 -7.11
CA LEU A 280 -8.96 9.90 -5.70
C LEU A 280 -8.71 11.20 -4.94
N GLU A 281 -9.71 11.65 -4.19
CA GLU A 281 -9.63 12.85 -3.37
C GLU A 281 -10.15 12.55 -1.96
N GLY A 282 -9.48 13.08 -0.93
CA GLY A 282 -9.93 12.86 0.43
C GLY A 282 -9.03 13.45 1.51
N GLU A 283 -9.35 13.09 2.74
CA GLU A 283 -8.57 13.44 3.93
C GLU A 283 -8.06 12.18 4.62
N ALA A 284 -6.85 12.25 5.12
CA ALA A 284 -6.23 11.21 5.93
C ALA A 284 -5.72 11.76 7.26
N LYS A 285 -5.57 10.86 8.24
CA LYS A 285 -4.74 11.05 9.43
C LYS A 285 -3.68 9.97 9.41
N ALA A 286 -2.44 10.34 9.67
CA ALA A 286 -1.36 9.37 9.71
C ALA A 286 -0.45 9.64 10.91
N ALA A 287 0.01 8.57 11.54
CA ALA A 287 1.00 8.64 12.60
C ALA A 287 2.01 7.52 12.40
N THR A 288 3.29 7.86 12.57
CA THR A 288 4.39 6.91 12.45
C THR A 288 5.33 7.08 13.63
N THR A 289 5.77 5.98 14.22
CA THR A 289 6.74 5.96 15.32
C THR A 289 7.85 4.97 15.01
N ALA A 290 9.06 5.25 15.49
CA ALA A 290 10.19 4.33 15.45
C ALA A 290 11.08 4.56 16.68
N ASP A 291 11.49 3.47 17.33
CA ASP A 291 12.40 3.55 18.48
C ASP A 291 13.79 4.02 18.06
N ARG A 292 14.22 3.60 16.87
CA ARG A 292 15.50 3.99 16.28
C ARG A 292 15.40 4.11 14.77
N LEU A 293 15.94 5.20 14.24
CA LEU A 293 16.25 5.37 12.82
C LEU A 293 17.78 5.43 12.67
N GLN A 294 18.33 4.70 11.71
CA GLN A 294 19.77 4.66 11.45
C GLN A 294 20.02 4.80 9.95
N GLY A 295 20.99 5.61 9.57
CA GLY A 295 21.43 5.79 8.19
C GLY A 295 22.91 6.17 8.15
N GLU A 296 23.42 6.49 6.97
CA GLU A 296 24.80 6.98 6.84
C GLU A 296 25.01 8.26 7.66
N GLY A 297 25.93 8.22 8.63
CA GLY A 297 26.19 9.34 9.53
C GLY A 297 25.04 9.73 10.47
N MET A 298 23.89 9.05 10.44
CA MET A 298 22.66 9.42 11.14
C MET A 298 22.19 8.34 12.12
N GLU A 299 21.85 8.73 13.34
CA GLU A 299 21.09 7.93 14.29
C GLU A 299 20.06 8.81 15.00
N VAL A 300 18.79 8.45 14.99
CA VAL A 300 17.70 9.14 15.71
C VAL A 300 17.00 8.15 16.62
N ARG A 301 16.63 8.56 17.83
CA ARG A 301 15.90 7.73 18.80
C ARG A 301 14.56 8.33 19.15
N GLN A 302 13.57 7.45 19.31
CA GLN A 302 12.18 7.79 19.63
C GLN A 302 11.68 8.89 18.68
N ALA A 303 11.66 8.56 17.39
CA ALA A 303 11.12 9.42 16.35
C ALA A 303 9.61 9.20 16.26
N ALA A 304 8.84 10.28 16.23
CA ALA A 304 7.40 10.21 15.97
C ALA A 304 6.98 11.32 15.02
N LEU A 305 6.24 10.94 13.98
CA LEU A 305 5.60 11.80 12.99
C LEU A 305 4.10 11.72 13.19
N ASP A 306 3.45 12.88 13.29
CA ASP A 306 2.01 13.04 13.32
C ASP A 306 1.57 13.97 12.18
N LEU A 307 0.65 13.46 11.36
CA LEU A 307 -0.05 14.16 10.30
C LEU A 307 -1.53 14.19 10.67
N SER A 308 -1.91 15.20 11.46
CA SER A 308 -3.25 15.28 12.06
C SER A 308 -4.37 15.48 11.05
N ARG A 309 -4.04 15.98 9.86
CA ARG A 309 -4.93 16.15 8.72
C ARG A 309 -4.11 16.20 7.44
N LEU A 310 -4.29 15.25 6.54
CA LEU A 310 -3.60 15.15 5.26
C LEU A 310 -4.66 15.23 4.16
N VAL A 311 -4.76 16.37 3.49
CA VAL A 311 -5.60 16.49 2.29
C VAL A 311 -4.82 15.89 1.14
N LEU A 312 -5.37 14.87 0.50
CA LEU A 312 -4.72 14.11 -0.57
C LEU A 312 -5.57 14.16 -1.83
N SER A 313 -4.94 14.44 -2.97
CA SER A 313 -5.51 14.16 -4.28
C SER A 313 -4.49 13.40 -5.13
N THR A 314 -4.96 12.38 -5.84
CA THR A 314 -4.13 11.61 -6.77
C THR A 314 -4.94 11.24 -7.99
N SER A 315 -4.29 11.24 -9.15
CA SER A 315 -4.88 10.77 -10.40
C SER A 315 -3.86 9.99 -11.22
N GLY A 316 -4.35 9.01 -11.98
CA GLY A 316 -3.48 8.12 -12.74
C GLY A 316 -4.26 7.04 -13.47
N GLY A 317 -3.56 5.98 -13.86
CA GLY A 317 -4.09 4.86 -14.62
C GLY A 317 -3.28 4.61 -15.89
N THR A 318 -3.58 3.53 -16.61
CA THR A 318 -2.84 3.14 -17.82
C THR A 318 -3.00 4.11 -19.00
N GLU A 319 -4.07 4.92 -19.01
CA GLU A 319 -4.27 5.97 -20.03
C GLU A 319 -3.65 7.32 -19.63
N ALA A 320 -3.30 7.49 -18.34
CA ALA A 320 -2.54 8.64 -17.90
C ALA A 320 -1.05 8.42 -18.20
N GLU A 321 -0.38 9.39 -18.80
CA GLU A 321 1.08 9.31 -19.05
C GLU A 321 1.86 9.04 -17.76
N GLU A 322 1.47 9.67 -16.65
CA GLU A 322 2.11 9.51 -15.34
C GLU A 322 1.11 9.76 -14.19
N MET A 323 1.31 9.09 -13.06
CA MET A 323 0.58 9.35 -11.81
C MET A 323 0.93 10.73 -11.27
N LYS A 324 -0.08 11.54 -10.96
CA LYS A 324 0.04 12.86 -10.32
C LYS A 324 -0.54 12.79 -8.92
N TRP A 325 0.11 13.45 -7.97
CA TRP A 325 -0.39 13.52 -6.61
C TRP A 325 -0.11 14.89 -5.98
N ARG A 326 -0.98 15.29 -5.05
CA ARG A 326 -0.80 16.45 -4.19
C ARG A 326 -1.25 16.12 -2.77
N ALA A 327 -0.53 16.63 -1.81
CA ALA A 327 -0.74 16.44 -0.40
C ALA A 327 -0.55 17.76 0.33
N ALA A 328 -1.44 18.09 1.27
CA ALA A 328 -1.29 19.23 2.16
C ALA A 328 -1.57 18.82 3.60
N SER A 329 -0.68 19.15 4.53
CA SER A 329 -0.81 18.69 5.91
C SER A 329 -0.11 19.60 6.93
N PRO A 330 -0.73 19.91 8.08
CA PRO A 330 0.03 20.17 9.29
C PRO A 330 0.84 18.92 9.69
N LEU A 331 2.12 19.13 9.99
CA LEU A 331 3.06 18.10 10.38
C LEU A 331 3.63 18.42 11.76
N ARG A 332 3.71 17.40 12.62
CA ARG A 332 4.52 17.44 13.84
C ARG A 332 5.46 16.26 13.85
N LEU A 333 6.75 16.54 13.79
CA LEU A 333 7.83 15.56 13.92
C LEU A 333 8.56 15.80 15.25
N THR A 334 8.80 14.73 16.00
CA THR A 334 9.52 14.76 17.26
C THR A 334 10.64 13.72 17.25
N ALA A 335 11.73 14.04 17.95
CA ALA A 335 12.83 13.11 18.21
C ALA A 335 13.38 13.36 19.62
N ALA A 336 13.50 12.31 20.43
CA ALA A 336 14.05 12.44 21.77
C ALA A 336 15.55 12.75 21.74
N SER A 337 16.29 12.13 20.82
CA SER A 337 17.70 12.40 20.58
C SER A 337 18.10 12.05 19.17
N GLY A 338 19.13 12.71 18.65
CA GLY A 338 19.67 12.43 17.32
C GLY A 338 21.16 12.70 17.25
N ARG A 339 21.84 12.03 16.32
CA ARG A 339 23.25 12.20 15.97
C ARG A 339 23.36 12.26 14.45
N PHE A 340 24.03 13.29 13.96
CA PHE A 340 24.27 13.55 12.54
C PHE A 340 25.74 13.94 12.39
N GLY A 341 26.60 12.97 12.05
CA GLY A 341 28.05 13.13 12.14
C GLY A 341 28.48 13.41 13.58
N GLU A 342 29.13 14.56 13.78
CA GLU A 342 29.53 15.10 15.09
C GLU A 342 28.41 15.84 15.82
N THR A 343 27.36 16.24 15.09
CA THR A 343 26.22 16.97 15.64
C THR A 343 25.35 16.03 16.47
N ARG A 344 25.01 16.44 17.67
CA ARG A 344 24.07 15.77 18.57
C ARG A 344 22.93 16.71 18.90
N LEU A 345 21.71 16.19 18.89
CA LEU A 345 20.53 16.92 19.33
C LEU A 345 19.80 16.17 20.44
N THR A 346 19.12 16.92 21.30
CA THR A 346 18.22 16.36 22.31
C THR A 346 16.91 17.14 22.31
N GLN A 347 15.80 16.39 22.32
CA GLN A 347 14.43 16.89 22.26
C GLN A 347 14.25 17.91 21.12
N ALA A 348 14.20 17.38 19.90
CA ALA A 348 13.84 18.15 18.73
C ALA A 348 12.34 18.01 18.45
N VAL A 349 11.70 19.13 18.12
CA VAL A 349 10.33 19.20 17.62
C VAL A 349 10.33 20.10 16.40
N LEU A 350 9.88 19.55 15.28
CA LEU A 350 9.63 20.27 14.03
C LEU A 350 8.11 20.32 13.81
N VAL A 351 7.57 21.51 13.60
CA VAL A 351 6.15 21.73 13.33
C VAL A 351 6.00 22.51 12.04
N SER A 352 5.14 22.03 11.14
CA SER A 352 4.65 22.81 10.01
C SER A 352 3.14 22.87 10.08
N ASN A 353 2.54 24.02 9.78
CA ASN A 353 1.08 24.20 9.77
C ASN A 353 0.49 24.15 8.36
N ALA A 354 1.34 24.19 7.34
CA ALA A 354 0.95 24.33 5.94
C ALA A 354 2.04 23.72 5.04
N LEU A 355 2.40 22.46 5.31
CA LEU A 355 3.30 21.74 4.44
C LEU A 355 2.51 21.28 3.21
N GLU A 356 2.99 21.62 2.04
CA GLU A 356 2.48 21.15 0.76
C GLU A 356 3.51 20.26 0.10
N ALA A 357 3.05 19.18 -0.51
CA ALA A 357 3.87 18.29 -1.28
C ALA A 357 3.11 17.88 -2.55
N GLY A 358 3.82 17.68 -3.64
CA GLY A 358 3.22 17.24 -4.89
C GLY A 358 4.24 16.58 -5.78
N GLY A 359 3.76 15.81 -6.75
CA GLY A 359 4.66 15.13 -7.66
C GLY A 359 3.98 14.54 -8.88
N LYS A 360 4.82 14.18 -9.85
CA LYS A 360 4.46 13.52 -11.10
C LYS A 360 5.60 12.56 -11.46
N GLY A 361 5.29 11.28 -11.63
CA GLY A 361 6.33 10.25 -11.85
C GLY A 361 7.33 10.20 -10.68
N GLU A 362 8.62 10.27 -10.98
CA GLU A 362 9.70 10.30 -9.97
C GLU A 362 9.99 11.70 -9.42
N ALA A 363 9.47 12.75 -10.08
CA ALA A 363 9.70 14.13 -9.67
C ALA A 363 8.72 14.54 -8.57
N PHE A 364 9.22 15.23 -7.55
CA PHE A 364 8.39 15.75 -6.47
C PHE A 364 8.94 17.04 -5.87
N GLU A 365 8.05 17.80 -5.25
CA GLU A 365 8.35 19.01 -4.50
C GLU A 365 7.70 18.97 -3.12
N VAL A 366 8.32 19.63 -2.15
CA VAL A 366 7.79 19.85 -0.80
C VAL A 366 8.11 21.27 -0.39
N GLN A 367 7.10 22.03 -0.01
CA GLN A 367 7.26 23.42 0.41
C GLN A 367 6.42 23.76 1.63
N GLY A 368 6.87 24.72 2.42
CA GLY A 368 6.05 25.32 3.45
C GLY A 368 6.82 25.83 4.66
N PRO A 369 6.14 26.56 5.56
CA PRO A 369 6.75 27.08 6.76
C PRO A 369 6.97 25.96 7.77
N ALA A 370 8.11 25.99 8.45
CA ALA A 370 8.49 25.06 9.49
C ALA A 370 9.06 25.81 10.70
N THR A 371 8.64 25.42 11.89
CA THR A 371 9.21 25.86 13.16
C THR A 371 9.96 24.71 13.78
N LEU A 372 11.25 24.91 14.03
CA LEU A 372 12.12 23.95 14.70
C LEU A 372 12.38 24.44 16.12
N THR A 373 12.27 23.54 17.09
CA THR A 373 12.76 23.76 18.45
C THR A 373 13.63 22.58 18.85
N VAL A 374 14.78 22.86 19.44
CA VAL A 374 15.71 21.85 19.94
C VAL A 374 16.16 22.26 21.32
N ARG A 375 15.97 21.41 22.33
CA ARG A 375 16.39 21.75 23.69
C ARG A 375 17.90 21.98 23.75
N ARG A 376 18.67 21.09 23.13
CA ARG A 376 20.13 21.16 23.07
C ARG A 376 20.63 20.64 21.75
N LEU A 377 21.49 21.42 21.09
CA LEU A 377 22.26 21.04 19.91
C LEU A 377 23.74 21.18 20.25
N ALA A 378 24.56 20.20 19.90
CA ALA A 378 26.00 20.22 20.16
C ALA A 378 26.75 19.73 18.93
N THR A 379 27.72 20.49 18.44
CA THR A 379 28.54 20.17 17.27
C THR A 379 29.98 20.56 17.57
N GLY A 380 30.89 19.58 17.63
CA GLY A 380 32.23 19.78 18.15
C GLY A 380 32.19 20.36 19.57
N ASP A 381 32.91 21.45 19.80
CA ASP A 381 32.94 22.17 21.09
C ASP A 381 31.79 23.17 21.25
N VAL A 382 30.98 23.38 20.21
CA VAL A 382 29.90 24.38 20.23
C VAL A 382 28.61 23.73 20.71
N THR A 383 27.96 24.33 21.72
CA THR A 383 26.65 23.89 22.22
C THR A 383 25.65 25.04 22.19
N LEU A 384 24.46 24.78 21.65
CA LEU A 384 23.31 25.68 21.64
C LEU A 384 22.22 25.07 22.51
N ASP A 385 21.87 25.72 23.61
CA ASP A 385 20.71 25.38 24.43
C ASP A 385 19.54 26.32 24.07
N GLY A 386 18.33 25.76 23.97
CA GLY A 386 17.14 26.51 23.58
C GLY A 386 17.16 26.99 22.13
N ALA A 387 17.67 26.17 21.21
CA ALA A 387 17.75 26.53 19.79
C ALA A 387 16.35 26.52 19.16
N ARG A 388 16.05 27.56 18.38
CA ARG A 388 14.77 27.76 17.67
C ARG A 388 15.03 28.21 16.25
N GLY A 389 14.17 27.79 15.33
CA GLY A 389 14.21 28.23 13.95
C GLY A 389 12.80 28.41 13.40
N ARG A 390 12.63 29.42 12.55
CA ARG A 390 11.44 29.59 11.71
C ARG A 390 11.94 29.69 10.27
N LEU A 391 11.67 28.65 9.49
CA LEU A 391 12.24 28.44 8.17
C LEU A 391 11.12 28.18 7.17
N ASP A 392 11.17 28.83 6.02
CA ASP A 392 10.44 28.41 4.84
C ASP A 392 11.30 27.38 4.10
N VAL A 393 10.79 26.17 4.00
CA VAL A 393 11.46 25.03 3.37
C VAL A 393 10.94 24.89 1.95
N ASP A 394 11.85 24.60 1.03
CA ASP A 394 11.59 24.28 -0.36
C ASP A 394 12.53 23.12 -0.75
N LEU A 395 11.94 21.98 -1.07
CA LEU A 395 12.64 20.78 -1.53
C LEU A 395 12.09 20.43 -2.90
N VAL A 396 12.99 20.29 -3.87
CA VAL A 396 12.66 19.83 -5.22
C VAL A 396 13.54 18.65 -5.58
N ARG A 397 12.92 17.58 -6.08
CA ARG A 397 13.60 16.45 -6.70
C ARG A 397 13.13 16.31 -8.14
N ASP A 398 14.03 16.56 -9.06
CA ASP A 398 13.86 16.30 -10.49
C ASP A 398 15.22 15.88 -11.06
N SER A 399 15.49 14.56 -11.03
CA SER A 399 16.80 13.91 -11.23
C SER A 399 17.90 14.28 -10.22
N ILE A 400 17.88 15.50 -9.69
CA ILE A 400 18.77 16.06 -8.67
C ILE A 400 17.91 16.46 -7.47
N THR A 401 18.40 16.23 -6.25
CA THR A 401 17.73 16.67 -5.03
C THR A 401 18.29 18.02 -4.61
N ARG A 402 17.44 19.03 -4.49
CA ARG A 402 17.79 20.34 -3.96
C ARG A 402 16.90 20.66 -2.77
N ILE A 403 17.52 21.12 -1.68
CA ILE A 403 16.85 21.56 -0.46
C ILE A 403 17.27 23.00 -0.19
N SER A 404 16.32 23.89 0.00
CA SER A 404 16.53 25.27 0.41
C SER A 404 15.71 25.52 1.67
N ALA A 405 16.31 26.22 2.64
CA ALA A 405 15.61 26.69 3.83
C ALA A 405 16.02 28.13 4.11
N ALA A 406 15.07 29.03 4.19
CA ALA A 406 15.32 30.44 4.46
C ALA A 406 14.50 30.93 5.65
N GLY A 407 15.09 31.75 6.53
CA GLY A 407 14.35 32.29 7.66
C GLY A 407 15.25 32.70 8.82
N ALA A 408 14.71 32.63 10.03
CA ALA A 408 15.39 33.07 11.24
C ALA A 408 15.82 31.89 12.10
N LEU A 409 16.98 32.01 12.74
CA LEU A 409 17.50 31.07 13.74
C LEU A 409 17.89 31.84 14.99
N ALA A 410 17.66 31.24 16.16
CA ALA A 410 18.07 31.81 17.44
C ALA A 410 18.44 30.72 18.45
N ALA A 411 19.24 31.06 19.44
CA ALA A 411 19.49 30.22 20.61
C ALA A 411 19.63 31.07 21.86
N ASP A 412 19.03 30.61 22.97
CA ASP A 412 19.04 31.35 24.23
C ASP A 412 20.44 31.39 24.85
N ARG A 413 21.18 30.29 24.70
CA ARG A 413 22.54 30.16 25.23
C ARG A 413 23.39 29.34 24.28
N VAL A 414 24.42 29.96 23.77
CA VAL A 414 25.49 29.34 22.99
C VAL A 414 26.74 29.34 23.84
N SER A 415 27.43 28.21 23.84
CA SER A 415 28.77 28.05 24.40
C SER A 415 29.68 27.62 23.28
N ALA A 416 30.75 28.36 23.05
CA ALA A 416 31.79 28.05 22.07
C ALA A 416 33.15 28.31 22.75
N PRO A 417 33.59 27.43 23.66
CA PRO A 417 34.80 27.61 24.46
C PRO A 417 36.07 27.33 23.63
N ALA A 418 36.18 27.93 22.44
CA ALA A 418 37.31 27.78 21.53
C ALA A 418 38.65 28.21 22.18
N LEU A 419 38.59 29.04 23.23
CA LEU A 419 39.75 29.50 24.01
C LEU A 419 39.90 28.77 25.35
N GLY A 420 39.08 27.74 25.62
CA GLY A 420 39.00 27.06 26.91
C GLY A 420 38.28 27.85 28.01
N ALA A 421 38.17 27.25 29.19
CA ALA A 421 37.59 27.92 30.35
C ALA A 421 38.55 29.01 30.89
N PRO A 422 38.01 30.08 31.53
CA PRO A 422 38.83 31.05 32.25
C PRO A 422 39.69 30.37 33.32
N GLN A 423 40.98 30.69 33.36
CA GLN A 423 41.96 30.21 34.32
C GLN A 423 42.39 31.33 35.27
N ALA A 424 42.91 30.98 36.45
CA ALA A 424 43.35 31.95 37.45
C ALA A 424 44.50 32.86 36.94
N ASP A 425 45.32 32.34 36.03
CA ASP A 425 46.47 33.05 35.46
C ASP A 425 46.12 33.84 34.19
N ASP A 426 44.85 33.83 33.74
CA ASP A 426 44.43 34.63 32.60
C ASP A 426 44.48 36.13 32.94
N ILE A 427 45.01 36.92 32.00
CA ILE A 427 44.84 38.38 32.08
C ILE A 427 43.33 38.73 32.08
N PRO A 428 42.91 39.81 32.78
CA PRO A 428 41.49 40.13 32.95
C PRO A 428 40.69 40.16 31.65
N GLU A 429 41.26 40.72 30.58
CA GLU A 429 40.63 40.83 29.27
C GLU A 429 40.41 39.46 28.62
N LEU A 430 41.37 38.55 28.74
CA LEU A 430 41.26 37.18 28.23
C LEU A 430 40.24 36.38 29.03
N ALA A 431 40.21 36.55 30.36
CA ALA A 431 39.22 35.92 31.21
C ALA A 431 37.79 36.37 30.85
N GLU A 432 37.58 37.68 30.62
CA GLU A 432 36.30 38.22 30.14
C GLU A 432 35.91 37.69 28.76
N LEU A 433 36.86 37.62 27.82
CA LEU A 433 36.61 37.08 26.48
C LEU A 433 36.20 35.60 26.55
N LYS A 434 36.92 34.78 27.34
CA LYS A 434 36.57 33.36 27.56
C LYS A 434 35.19 33.22 28.20
N ARG A 435 34.81 34.09 29.14
CA ARG A 435 33.45 34.11 29.72
C ARG A 435 32.38 34.49 28.70
N ALA A 436 32.65 35.50 27.87
CA ALA A 436 31.73 35.94 26.81
C ALA A 436 31.50 34.83 25.77
N LEU A 437 32.54 34.10 25.36
CA LEU A 437 32.42 32.95 24.46
C LEU A 437 31.82 31.70 25.13
N GLY A 438 31.90 31.62 26.45
CA GLY A 438 31.33 30.53 27.24
C GLY A 438 29.80 30.57 27.36
N ALA A 439 29.17 31.75 27.22
CA ALA A 439 27.72 31.90 27.26
C ALA A 439 27.24 33.21 26.59
N PHE A 440 26.54 33.08 25.46
CA PHE A 440 25.92 34.22 24.76
C PHE A 440 24.60 33.82 24.09
N ALA A 441 23.67 34.76 23.96
CA ALA A 441 22.48 34.57 23.13
C ALA A 441 22.85 34.78 21.66
N LEU A 442 22.27 33.99 20.75
CA LEU A 442 22.49 34.08 19.32
C LEU A 442 21.17 34.43 18.63
N ASP A 443 21.18 35.42 17.74
CA ASP A 443 20.06 35.78 16.89
C ASP A 443 20.55 35.98 15.44
N ALA A 444 20.06 35.15 14.53
CA ALA A 444 20.33 35.20 13.11
C ALA A 444 19.00 35.45 12.37
N PRO A 445 18.63 36.74 12.16
CA PRO A 445 17.27 37.10 11.76
C PRO A 445 16.93 36.72 10.31
N GLN A 446 17.94 36.52 9.47
CA GLN A 446 17.73 36.07 8.10
C GLN A 446 18.94 35.28 7.59
N VAL A 447 18.78 33.97 7.48
CA VAL A 447 19.73 33.03 6.91
C VAL A 447 19.10 32.32 5.71
N ARG A 448 19.95 31.80 4.83
CA ARG A 448 19.55 30.87 3.77
C ARG A 448 20.52 29.71 3.76
N LEU A 449 19.98 28.51 3.92
CA LEU A 449 20.66 27.23 3.77
C LEU A 449 20.26 26.64 2.42
N VAL A 450 21.23 26.21 1.62
CA VAL A 450 20.99 25.45 0.39
C VAL A 450 21.83 24.18 0.46
N SER A 451 21.21 23.04 0.17
CA SER A 451 21.86 21.75 0.03
C SER A 451 21.50 21.14 -1.31
N ASP A 452 22.50 20.68 -2.05
CA ASP A 452 22.34 19.93 -3.29
C ASP A 452 23.47 18.90 -3.43
N ASN A 453 23.59 18.30 -4.61
CA ASN A 453 24.62 17.30 -4.89
C ASN A 453 26.06 17.86 -4.80
N ALA A 454 26.25 19.18 -4.96
CA ALA A 454 27.55 19.82 -4.89
C ALA A 454 27.99 20.08 -3.43
N GLY A 455 27.03 20.21 -2.51
CA GLY A 455 27.30 20.39 -1.10
C GLY A 455 26.25 21.20 -0.35
N VAL A 456 26.67 21.81 0.75
CA VAL A 456 25.84 22.64 1.64
C VAL A 456 26.42 24.04 1.73
N GLU A 457 25.58 25.05 1.52
CA GLU A 457 25.91 26.46 1.65
C GLU A 457 25.00 27.15 2.69
N LEU A 458 25.62 27.92 3.58
CA LEU A 458 24.91 28.81 4.51
C LEU A 458 25.28 30.26 4.23
N VAL A 459 24.27 31.08 3.96
CA VAL A 459 24.40 32.51 3.67
C VAL A 459 23.67 33.32 4.73
N LEU A 460 24.33 34.33 5.28
CA LEU A 460 23.70 35.35 6.12
C LEU A 460 23.14 36.45 5.23
N LEU A 461 21.81 36.55 5.15
CA LEU A 461 21.13 37.60 4.39
C LEU A 461 21.01 38.90 5.20
N ARG A 462 21.06 38.78 6.53
CA ARG A 462 21.22 39.89 7.47
C ARG A 462 22.32 39.55 8.48
N PRO A 463 22.99 40.56 9.06
CA PRO A 463 23.97 40.32 10.12
C PRO A 463 23.35 39.51 11.26
N LEU A 464 24.10 38.52 11.76
CA LEU A 464 23.74 37.81 12.98
C LEU A 464 24.29 38.58 14.18
N THR A 465 23.59 38.54 15.31
CA THR A 465 24.03 39.14 16.57
C THR A 465 24.30 38.06 17.62
N ALA A 466 25.40 38.21 18.34
CA ALA A 466 25.74 37.41 19.51
C ALA A 466 25.89 38.35 20.72
N ARG A 467 25.09 38.08 21.76
CA ARG A 467 25.01 38.91 22.97
C ARG A 467 25.46 38.12 24.20
N PRO A 468 26.72 38.24 24.62
CA PRO A 468 27.19 37.68 25.89
C PRO A 468 26.47 38.30 27.10
N ALA A 469 26.45 37.55 28.21
CA ALA A 469 25.80 37.99 29.45
C ALA A 469 26.41 39.26 30.07
N ASN A 470 27.66 39.60 29.71
CA ASN A 470 28.34 40.80 30.17
C ASN A 470 27.91 42.10 29.43
N GLY A 471 26.95 42.02 28.50
CA GLY A 471 26.34 43.17 27.84
C GLY A 471 27.02 43.63 26.55
N GLY A 472 28.07 42.93 26.09
CA GLY A 472 28.65 43.16 24.76
C GLY A 472 27.72 42.72 23.62
N GLU A 473 27.98 43.22 22.40
CA GLU A 473 27.33 42.75 21.17
C GLU A 473 28.39 42.49 20.10
N LEU A 474 28.37 41.29 19.53
CA LEU A 474 29.13 40.92 18.35
C LEU A 474 28.17 40.83 17.17
N GLN A 475 28.47 41.52 16.07
CA GLN A 475 27.74 41.40 14.82
C GLN A 475 28.61 40.71 13.76
N LEU A 476 28.07 39.67 13.12
CA LEU A 476 28.73 38.99 11.99
C LEU A 476 27.92 39.21 10.72
N SER A 477 28.55 39.82 9.72
CA SER A 477 27.99 40.03 8.38
C SER A 477 28.69 39.16 7.35
N SER A 478 27.94 38.56 6.42
CA SER A 478 28.51 37.87 5.25
C SER A 478 29.17 38.89 4.30
N ALA A 479 30.41 38.62 3.87
CA ALA A 479 31.11 39.40 2.86
C ALA A 479 31.05 38.67 1.51
N ARG A 480 30.15 39.06 0.59
CA ARG A 480 29.96 38.58 -0.81
C ARG A 480 29.96 37.05 -1.09
N ALA A 481 30.25 36.21 -0.10
CA ALA A 481 30.43 34.76 -0.18
C ALA A 481 29.68 34.06 0.97
N PRO A 482 29.36 32.76 0.83
CA PRO A 482 28.76 31.97 1.91
C PRO A 482 29.61 32.00 3.18
N VAL A 483 28.95 32.00 4.34
CA VAL A 483 29.62 31.95 5.65
C VAL A 483 30.08 30.52 5.97
N LEU A 484 29.40 29.53 5.40
CA LEU A 484 29.84 28.14 5.40
C LEU A 484 29.56 27.52 4.03
N SER A 485 30.54 26.76 3.53
CA SER A 485 30.45 25.96 2.31
C SER A 485 31.13 24.63 2.57
N MET A 486 30.40 23.53 2.42
CA MET A 486 30.89 22.17 2.56
C MET A 486 30.67 21.45 1.24
N ARG A 487 31.68 20.74 0.71
CA ARG A 487 31.56 19.98 -0.54
C ARG A 487 31.14 18.53 -0.25
N ALA A 488 30.41 17.92 -1.19
CA ALA A 488 30.12 16.49 -1.11
C ALA A 488 31.43 15.67 -1.18
N GLY A 489 31.73 14.86 -0.16
CA GLY A 489 32.88 13.95 -0.10
C GLY A 489 34.13 14.44 0.66
N GLY A 490 33.99 15.37 1.61
CA GLY A 490 35.09 15.88 2.44
C GLY A 490 34.76 15.94 3.92
#